data_AF-K2STP2-F1
#
_entry.id   AF-K2STP2-F1
#
_cell.length_a   1.000
_cell.length_b   1.000
_cell.length_c   1.000
_cell.angle_alpha   90.00
_cell.angle_beta   90.00
_cell.angle_gamma   90.00
#
_symmetry.space_group_name_H-M   'P 1'
#
loop_
_entity.id
_entity.type
_entity.pdbx_description
1 polymer ?
#
loop_
_entity_poly.entity_id
_entity_poly.type
_entity_poly.pdbx_seq_one_letter_code
_entity_poly.pdbx_strand_id
1 'polypeptide(L)'
;MAPITHNPTELDHQALLDRLDLFRVHKPFRNPSWKPPQRRNKNVKQIISEAQRKEASVMATQNNSGSSTPAVAGGTGSATPANGSNSASSNIAQAAQNLSAMVLEKNGRAAAGASTGPAVTYTNIEAPPSLLVKRKYCDVTGLPAAYTDPKTRLRYHNAEIFANIRMMAQSTTESYLAARGAHTVLK
;
A
#
# COMPACT_ATOMS: atom_id res chain seq x y z
N MET A 1 -24.10 -5.15 30.57
CA MET A 1 -23.01 -4.33 31.15
C MET A 1 -22.74 -4.88 32.54
N ALA A 2 -21.50 -5.22 32.88
CA ALA A 2 -21.17 -5.69 34.23
C ALA A 2 -21.27 -4.51 35.23
N PRO A 3 -21.73 -4.72 36.47
CA PRO A 3 -21.83 -3.65 37.47
C PRO A 3 -20.44 -3.15 37.83
N ILE A 4 -20.26 -1.83 37.88
CA ILE A 4 -19.03 -1.18 38.36
C ILE A 4 -19.01 -1.34 39.88
N THR A 5 -18.25 -2.31 40.38
CA THR A 5 -18.02 -2.46 41.82
C THR A 5 -16.90 -1.50 42.24
N HIS A 6 -17.17 -0.61 43.19
CA HIS A 6 -16.24 0.45 43.61
C HIS A 6 -15.05 -0.03 44.47
N ASN A 7 -14.89 -1.35 44.68
CA ASN A 7 -13.74 -2.00 45.32
C ASN A 7 -13.65 -3.46 44.82
N PRO A 8 -13.09 -3.73 43.63
CA PRO A 8 -13.00 -5.09 43.12
C PRO A 8 -12.02 -5.91 43.97
N THR A 9 -12.49 -7.06 44.47
CA THR A 9 -11.60 -8.03 45.12
C THR A 9 -10.80 -8.79 44.07
N GLU A 10 -9.67 -9.39 44.45
CA GLU A 10 -8.86 -10.23 43.54
C GLU A 10 -9.69 -11.35 42.89
N LEU A 11 -10.69 -11.85 43.61
CA LEU A 11 -11.59 -12.90 43.16
C LEU A 11 -12.56 -12.39 42.08
N ASP A 12 -13.07 -11.17 42.22
CA ASP A 12 -13.89 -10.51 41.19
C ASP A 12 -13.09 -10.25 39.91
N HIS A 13 -11.82 -9.84 40.06
CA HIS A 13 -10.90 -9.65 38.94
C HIS A 13 -10.64 -10.96 38.20
N GLN A 14 -10.37 -12.05 38.94
CA GLN A 14 -10.16 -13.37 38.34
C GLN A 14 -11.42 -13.88 37.62
N ALA A 15 -12.61 -13.70 38.21
CA ALA A 15 -13.88 -14.06 37.58
C ALA A 15 -14.14 -13.28 36.28
N LEU A 16 -13.70 -12.01 36.22
CA LEU A 16 -13.79 -11.19 35.01
C LEU A 16 -12.85 -11.72 33.91
N LEU A 17 -11.60 -12.04 34.24
CA LEU A 17 -10.64 -12.61 33.28
C LEU A 17 -11.15 -13.93 32.70
N ASP A 18 -11.69 -14.80 33.56
CA ASP A 18 -12.26 -16.09 33.16
C ASP A 18 -13.46 -15.94 32.22
N ARG A 19 -14.27 -14.89 32.41
CA ARG A 19 -15.41 -14.58 31.54
C ARG A 19 -14.98 -14.03 30.18
N LEU A 20 -13.87 -13.30 30.12
CA LEU A 20 -13.34 -12.73 28.87
C LEU A 20 -12.48 -13.74 28.07
N ASP A 21 -12.23 -14.93 28.63
CA ASP A 21 -11.44 -15.96 27.99
C ASP A 21 -12.20 -16.67 26.85
N LEU A 22 -11.79 -16.36 25.62
CA LEU A 22 -12.30 -16.99 24.39
C LEU A 22 -11.85 -18.44 24.21
N PHE A 23 -10.90 -18.97 24.99
CA PHE A 23 -10.48 -20.38 24.90
C PHE A 23 -11.48 -21.33 25.56
N ARG A 24 -12.13 -20.91 26.64
CA ARG A 24 -13.17 -21.68 27.34
C ARG A 24 -14.45 -21.83 26.52
N VAL A 25 -14.67 -20.92 25.57
CA VAL A 25 -15.83 -20.96 24.66
C VAL A 25 -15.55 -21.96 23.52
N HIS A 26 -16.36 -23.02 23.45
CA HIS A 26 -16.32 -23.98 22.36
C HIS A 26 -16.68 -23.31 21.01
N LYS A 27 -15.92 -23.62 19.95
CA LYS A 27 -16.03 -22.99 18.63
C LYS A 27 -16.50 -24.01 17.59
N PRO A 28 -17.82 -24.34 17.52
CA PRO A 28 -18.33 -25.39 16.62
C PRO A 28 -18.21 -25.02 15.14
N PHE A 29 -18.00 -23.74 14.84
CA PHE A 29 -17.84 -23.21 13.48
C PHE A 29 -16.38 -23.19 13.00
N ARG A 30 -15.39 -23.52 13.86
CA ARG A 30 -13.97 -23.46 13.48
C ARG A 30 -13.51 -24.80 12.92
N ASN A 31 -13.12 -24.84 11.65
CA ASN A 31 -12.58 -26.04 11.02
C ASN A 31 -11.29 -26.52 11.73
N PRO A 32 -11.24 -27.73 12.31
CA PRO A 32 -10.05 -28.27 12.97
C PRO A 32 -8.88 -28.57 12.02
N SER A 33 -9.14 -28.80 10.74
CA SER A 33 -8.10 -29.17 9.77
C SER A 33 -7.31 -27.96 9.24
N TRP A 34 -7.83 -26.74 9.43
CA TRP A 34 -7.17 -25.53 8.96
C TRP A 34 -5.93 -25.21 9.81
N LYS A 35 -4.77 -25.11 9.15
CA LYS A 35 -3.50 -24.71 9.77
C LYS A 35 -3.11 -23.31 9.30
N PRO A 36 -2.74 -22.39 10.22
CA PRO A 36 -2.33 -21.04 9.82
C PRO A 36 -1.01 -21.10 9.02
N PRO A 37 -0.92 -20.44 7.86
CA PRO A 37 0.35 -20.34 7.14
C PRO A 37 1.39 -19.55 7.95
N GLN A 38 2.66 -19.94 7.83
CA GLN A 38 3.76 -19.34 8.60
C GLN A 38 4.04 -17.88 8.21
N ARG A 39 3.80 -17.49 6.95
CA ARG A 39 4.15 -16.16 6.40
C ARG A 39 2.92 -15.26 6.22
N ARG A 40 2.21 -14.97 7.31
CA ARG A 40 1.01 -14.09 7.30
C ARG A 40 1.28 -12.66 7.73
N ASN A 41 2.08 -12.49 8.78
CA ASN A 41 2.32 -11.20 9.40
C ASN A 41 3.41 -10.47 8.60
N LYS A 42 3.01 -9.72 7.57
CA LYS A 42 3.90 -8.97 6.68
C LYS A 42 3.71 -7.47 6.92
N ASN A 43 4.80 -6.71 6.84
CA ASN A 43 4.72 -5.25 6.80
C ASN A 43 4.20 -4.81 5.42
N VAL A 44 3.47 -3.69 5.35
CA VAL A 44 3.06 -3.02 4.10
C VAL A 44 4.19 -2.98 3.07
N LYS A 45 5.42 -2.64 3.47
CA LYS A 45 6.58 -2.62 2.56
C LYS A 45 6.86 -3.99 1.93
N GLN A 46 6.73 -5.07 2.70
CA GLN A 46 6.93 -6.44 2.19
C GLN A 46 5.79 -6.84 1.25
N ILE A 47 4.55 -6.49 1.59
CA ILE A 47 3.37 -6.75 0.74
C ILE A 47 3.51 -6.04 -0.61
N ILE A 48 3.87 -4.76 -0.60
CA ILE A 48 4.10 -3.98 -1.83
C ILE A 48 5.25 -4.57 -2.65
N SER A 49 6.36 -4.94 -2.00
CA SER A 49 7.50 -5.57 -2.69
C SER A 49 7.15 -6.91 -3.34
N GLU A 50 6.35 -7.75 -2.67
CA GLU A 50 5.88 -9.01 -3.23
C GLU A 50 4.91 -8.80 -4.40
N ALA A 51 4.02 -7.80 -4.31
CA ALA A 51 3.11 -7.44 -5.39
C ALA A 51 3.87 -7.00 -6.65
N GLN A 52 4.85 -6.09 -6.50
CA GLN A 52 5.72 -5.63 -7.60
C GLN A 52 6.50 -6.80 -8.22
N ARG A 53 7.04 -7.71 -7.42
CA ARG A 53 7.77 -8.89 -7.92
C ARG A 53 6.87 -9.86 -8.68
N LYS A 54 5.64 -10.07 -8.18
CA LYS A 54 4.64 -10.91 -8.85
C LYS A 54 4.27 -10.34 -10.22
N GLU A 55 4.01 -9.03 -10.30
CA GLU A 55 3.71 -8.35 -11.57
C GLU A 55 4.86 -8.50 -12.58
N ALA A 56 6.10 -8.30 -12.16
CA ALA A 56 7.28 -8.51 -13.01
C ALA A 56 7.39 -9.97 -13.51
N SER A 57 7.09 -10.95 -12.65
CA SER A 57 7.16 -12.37 -13.04
C SER A 57 6.10 -12.77 -14.07
N VAL A 58 4.88 -12.22 -13.98
CA VAL A 58 3.80 -12.47 -14.96
C VAL A 58 4.16 -11.91 -16.33
N MET A 59 4.81 -10.75 -16.38
CA MET A 59 5.30 -10.14 -17.62
C MET A 59 6.41 -10.98 -18.28
N ALA A 60 7.33 -11.56 -17.48
CA ALA A 60 8.43 -12.36 -18.01
C ALA A 60 7.97 -13.69 -18.65
N THR A 61 6.94 -14.35 -18.09
CA THR A 61 6.44 -15.63 -18.63
C THR A 61 5.73 -15.47 -19.97
N GLN A 62 5.13 -14.31 -20.27
CA GLN A 62 4.50 -14.06 -21.58
C GLN A 62 5.52 -13.83 -22.71
N ASN A 63 6.66 -13.19 -22.43
CA ASN A 63 7.72 -12.99 -23.44
C ASN A 63 8.35 -14.30 -23.95
N ASN A 64 8.20 -15.41 -23.22
CA ASN A 64 8.76 -16.71 -23.61
C ASN A 64 7.71 -17.71 -24.15
N SER A 65 6.42 -17.34 -24.15
CA SER A 65 5.34 -18.24 -24.57
C SER A 65 5.10 -18.27 -26.10
N GLY A 66 5.91 -17.55 -26.88
CA GLY A 66 5.80 -17.48 -28.35
C GLY A 66 6.72 -18.40 -29.16
N SER A 67 7.63 -19.16 -28.54
CA SER A 67 8.63 -19.95 -29.28
C SER A 67 8.65 -21.46 -29.00
N SER A 68 7.59 -22.01 -28.40
CA SER A 68 7.55 -23.45 -28.03
C SER A 68 6.23 -24.11 -28.38
N THR A 69 5.72 -23.89 -29.59
CA THR A 69 4.87 -24.89 -30.26
C THR A 69 5.75 -25.69 -31.21
N PRO A 70 5.96 -27.00 -31.02
CA PRO A 70 6.67 -27.81 -32.00
C PRO A 70 5.84 -27.83 -33.28
N ALA A 71 6.44 -27.41 -34.39
CA ALA A 71 5.83 -27.50 -35.71
C ALA A 71 5.57 -28.98 -36.03
N VAL A 72 4.30 -29.35 -36.12
CA VAL A 72 3.90 -30.66 -36.64
C VAL A 72 4.13 -30.65 -38.15
N ALA A 73 5.04 -31.50 -38.61
CA ALA A 73 5.25 -31.80 -40.01
C ALA A 73 4.05 -32.60 -40.56
N GLY A 74 3.43 -32.12 -41.64
CA GLY A 74 2.46 -32.91 -42.38
C GLY A 74 1.71 -32.15 -43.48
N GLY A 75 1.99 -32.53 -44.74
CA GLY A 75 0.95 -32.63 -45.77
C GLY A 75 0.70 -31.42 -46.68
N THR A 76 1.14 -31.56 -47.92
CA THR A 76 0.78 -30.78 -49.12
C THR A 76 -0.72 -30.58 -49.31
N GLY A 77 -1.17 -29.36 -49.62
CA GLY A 77 -2.53 -29.09 -50.10
C GLY A 77 -2.89 -27.60 -50.26
N SER A 78 -2.70 -27.10 -51.49
CA SER A 78 -3.25 -25.89 -52.12
C SER A 78 -4.43 -25.16 -51.45
N ALA A 79 -4.27 -23.85 -51.15
CA ALA A 79 -5.13 -22.76 -51.65
C ALA A 79 -4.63 -21.38 -51.17
N THR A 80 -4.43 -20.48 -52.14
CA THR A 80 -4.09 -19.05 -52.03
C THR A 80 -5.24 -18.20 -51.45
N PRO A 81 -4.97 -16.94 -51.01
CA PRO A 81 -5.86 -16.16 -50.15
C PRO A 81 -6.97 -15.44 -50.96
N ALA A 82 -8.20 -15.47 -50.45
CA ALA A 82 -9.30 -14.66 -50.96
C ALA A 82 -9.97 -13.90 -49.82
N ASN A 83 -9.87 -12.57 -49.92
CA ASN A 83 -10.51 -11.59 -49.06
C ASN A 83 -12.03 -11.62 -49.32
N GLY A 84 -12.80 -12.16 -48.37
CA GLY A 84 -14.26 -12.19 -48.41
C GLY A 84 -14.80 -11.73 -47.06
N SER A 85 -15.42 -10.56 -47.05
CA SER A 85 -16.09 -9.91 -45.93
C SER A 85 -17.04 -10.85 -45.19
N ASN A 86 -16.83 -11.02 -43.88
CA ASN A 86 -17.90 -11.40 -42.93
C ASN A 86 -17.64 -10.74 -41.57
N SER A 87 -18.21 -9.55 -41.42
CA SER A 87 -18.54 -8.98 -40.12
C SER A 87 -19.75 -9.75 -39.58
N ALA A 88 -19.58 -10.40 -38.42
CA ALA A 88 -20.60 -10.65 -37.38
C ALA A 88 -20.42 -12.01 -36.70
N SER A 89 -19.44 -12.09 -35.79
CA SER A 89 -19.59 -12.71 -34.45
C SER A 89 -18.23 -12.72 -33.76
N SER A 90 -17.65 -11.53 -33.57
CA SER A 90 -16.69 -11.34 -32.49
C SER A 90 -17.42 -11.63 -31.18
N ASN A 91 -17.26 -12.85 -30.67
CA ASN A 91 -17.80 -13.26 -29.38
C ASN A 91 -17.38 -12.21 -28.34
N ILE A 92 -18.35 -11.49 -27.76
CA ILE A 92 -18.08 -10.41 -26.80
C ILE A 92 -17.23 -10.91 -25.61
N ALA A 93 -17.39 -12.19 -25.26
CA ALA A 93 -16.59 -12.87 -24.25
C ALA A 93 -15.12 -13.04 -24.66
N GLN A 94 -14.84 -13.33 -25.94
CA GLN A 94 -13.47 -13.42 -26.47
C GLN A 94 -12.83 -12.02 -26.60
N ALA A 95 -13.62 -11.01 -26.99
CA ALA A 95 -13.17 -9.62 -27.03
C ALA A 95 -12.82 -9.07 -25.63
N ALA A 96 -13.63 -9.39 -24.61
CA ALA A 96 -13.37 -9.00 -23.22
C ALA A 96 -12.11 -9.66 -22.62
N GLN A 97 -11.83 -10.92 -22.98
CA GLN A 97 -10.60 -11.61 -22.58
C GLN A 97 -9.35 -10.99 -23.24
N ASN A 98 -9.46 -10.58 -24.51
CA ASN A 98 -8.35 -9.97 -25.27
C ASN A 98 -8.02 -8.53 -24.82
N LEU A 99 -8.97 -7.79 -24.23
CA LEU A 99 -8.71 -6.47 -23.64
C LEU A 99 -7.69 -6.55 -22.50
N SER A 100 -7.79 -7.59 -21.67
CA SER A 100 -6.84 -7.81 -20.57
C SER A 100 -5.43 -8.04 -21.12
N ALA A 101 -5.29 -8.84 -22.17
CA ALA A 101 -4.01 -9.10 -22.84
C ALA A 101 -3.41 -7.84 -23.48
N MET A 102 -4.21 -7.01 -24.17
CA MET A 102 -3.73 -5.76 -24.77
C MET A 102 -3.32 -4.71 -23.73
N VAL A 103 -4.03 -4.60 -22.60
CA VAL A 103 -3.64 -3.71 -21.49
C VAL A 103 -2.34 -4.21 -20.86
N LEU A 104 -2.19 -5.53 -20.68
CA LEU A 104 -0.94 -6.14 -20.23
C LEU A 104 0.22 -5.88 -21.20
N GLU A 105 0.01 -6.04 -22.51
CA GLU A 105 1.04 -5.78 -23.53
C GLU A 105 1.45 -4.30 -23.56
N LYS A 106 0.48 -3.38 -23.49
CA LYS A 106 0.74 -1.93 -23.42
C LYS A 106 1.51 -1.56 -22.15
N ASN A 107 1.16 -2.16 -21.01
CA ASN A 107 1.87 -2.00 -19.76
C ASN A 107 3.27 -2.66 -19.79
N GLY A 108 3.43 -3.76 -20.51
CA GLY A 108 4.71 -4.43 -20.74
C GLY A 108 5.66 -3.60 -21.60
N ARG A 109 5.16 -2.96 -22.67
CA ARG A 109 5.94 -2.00 -23.47
C ARG A 109 6.36 -0.78 -22.65
N ALA A 110 5.52 -0.34 -21.72
CA ALA A 110 5.85 0.72 -20.79
C ALA A 110 6.96 0.32 -19.80
N ALA A 111 6.91 -0.91 -19.28
CA ALA A 111 7.92 -1.46 -18.36
C ALA A 111 9.24 -1.86 -19.04
N ALA A 112 9.23 -2.18 -20.35
CA ALA A 112 10.41 -2.54 -21.14
C ALA A 112 11.27 -1.33 -21.58
N GLY A 113 11.03 -0.14 -21.03
CA GLY A 113 11.86 1.05 -21.26
C GLY A 113 11.48 1.88 -22.51
N ALA A 114 10.41 1.52 -23.23
CA ALA A 114 9.87 2.38 -24.30
C ALA A 114 9.01 3.54 -23.76
N SER A 115 8.65 3.52 -22.47
CA SER A 115 8.15 4.67 -21.72
C SER A 115 8.82 4.75 -20.35
N THR A 116 9.03 5.96 -19.85
CA THR A 116 9.87 6.25 -18.68
C THR A 116 9.15 6.00 -17.33
N GLY A 117 8.57 4.82 -17.09
CA GLY A 117 7.89 4.54 -15.82
C GLY A 117 7.41 3.11 -15.61
N PRO A 118 7.08 2.73 -14.35
CA PRO A 118 6.49 1.44 -14.03
C PRO A 118 5.16 1.25 -14.77
N ALA A 119 4.81 -0.02 -15.05
CA ALA A 119 3.51 -0.37 -15.63
C ALA A 119 2.36 0.34 -14.88
N VAL A 120 1.51 1.04 -15.63
CA VAL A 120 0.41 1.82 -15.06
C VAL A 120 -0.76 0.89 -14.78
N THR A 121 -0.91 0.50 -13.51
CA THR A 121 -2.07 -0.25 -13.00
C THR A 121 -2.97 0.70 -12.20
N TYR A 122 -4.28 0.45 -12.14
CA TYR A 122 -5.22 1.26 -11.36
C TYR A 122 -4.77 1.46 -9.89
N THR A 123 -4.08 0.47 -9.32
CA THR A 123 -3.52 0.52 -7.95
C THR A 123 -2.23 1.36 -7.82
N ASN A 124 -1.52 1.63 -8.91
CA ASN A 124 -0.22 2.33 -8.90
C ASN A 124 -0.34 3.83 -9.24
N ILE A 125 -1.54 4.31 -9.59
CA ILE A 125 -1.78 5.73 -9.88
C ILE A 125 -2.03 6.44 -8.54
N GLU A 126 -1.00 7.10 -8.02
CA GLU A 126 -1.10 7.94 -6.82
C GLU A 126 -1.40 9.40 -7.20
N ALA A 127 -2.06 10.12 -6.28
CA ALA A 127 -2.30 11.55 -6.46
C ALA A 127 -0.95 12.33 -6.40
N PRO A 128 -0.77 13.37 -7.23
CA PRO A 128 0.45 14.16 -7.18
C PRO A 128 0.56 14.90 -5.84
N PRO A 129 1.80 15.20 -5.38
CA PRO A 129 1.98 16.00 -4.19
C PRO A 129 1.43 17.42 -4.40
N SER A 130 0.98 18.05 -3.31
CA SER A 130 0.49 19.43 -3.37
C SER A 130 1.64 20.41 -3.67
N LEU A 131 1.46 21.24 -4.70
CA LEU A 131 2.36 22.35 -5.06
C LEU A 131 2.00 23.66 -4.36
N LEU A 132 0.90 23.69 -3.60
CA LEU A 132 0.42 24.91 -2.95
C LEU A 132 1.30 25.24 -1.74
N VAL A 133 1.63 26.53 -1.59
CA VAL A 133 2.40 27.01 -0.44
C VAL A 133 1.60 26.77 0.84
N LYS A 134 2.13 25.92 1.74
CA LYS A 134 1.50 25.62 3.02
C LYS A 134 1.59 26.82 3.96
N ARG A 135 0.48 27.15 4.62
CA ARG A 135 0.47 28.12 5.72
C ARG A 135 1.32 27.60 6.88
N LYS A 136 2.05 28.51 7.51
CA LYS A 136 2.93 28.21 8.65
C LYS A 136 2.21 28.58 9.93
N TYR A 137 2.12 27.61 10.83
CA TYR A 137 1.55 27.78 12.17
C TYR A 137 2.66 27.54 13.21
N CYS A 138 2.47 28.11 14.38
CA CYS A 138 3.35 27.94 15.52
C CYS A 138 3.25 26.51 16.02
N ASP A 139 4.39 25.88 16.26
CA ASP A 139 4.44 24.47 16.66
C ASP A 139 3.98 24.27 18.12
N VAL A 140 3.99 25.33 18.93
CA VAL A 140 3.59 25.30 20.36
C VAL A 140 2.11 25.66 20.54
N THR A 141 1.65 26.76 19.92
CA THR A 141 0.32 27.33 20.17
C THR A 141 -0.69 27.14 19.03
N GLY A 142 -0.23 26.78 17.82
CA GLY A 142 -1.10 26.64 16.65
C GLY A 142 -1.52 27.97 15.98
N LEU A 143 -1.13 29.12 16.53
CA LEU A 143 -1.37 30.45 15.93
C LEU A 143 -0.56 30.64 14.63
N PRO A 144 -0.94 31.54 13.71
CA PRO A 144 -0.17 31.78 12.49
C PRO A 144 1.25 32.28 12.82
N ALA A 145 2.28 31.58 12.32
CA ALA A 145 3.67 31.88 12.60
C ALA A 145 4.38 32.46 11.38
N ALA A 146 4.86 33.71 11.51
CA ALA A 146 5.65 34.37 10.48
C ALA A 146 7.12 33.94 10.51
N TYR A 147 7.62 33.53 11.68
CA TYR A 147 9.06 33.33 11.93
C TYR A 147 9.40 31.89 12.31
N THR A 148 10.68 31.53 12.12
CA THR A 148 11.24 30.21 12.44
C THR A 148 12.60 30.41 13.08
N ASP A 149 12.86 29.73 14.20
CA ASP A 149 14.15 29.81 14.88
C ASP A 149 15.23 29.03 14.10
N PRO A 150 16.37 29.63 13.75
CA PRO A 150 17.42 28.95 13.00
C PRO A 150 18.09 27.80 13.78
N LYS A 151 18.07 27.84 15.12
CA LYS A 151 18.69 26.80 15.95
C LYS A 151 17.81 25.57 16.08
N THR A 152 16.57 25.75 16.50
CA THR A 152 15.63 24.64 16.77
C THR A 152 14.75 24.27 15.57
N ARG A 153 14.66 25.12 14.55
CA ARG A 153 13.72 25.00 13.41
C ARG A 153 12.24 24.98 13.80
N LEU A 154 11.92 25.39 15.03
CA LEU A 154 10.55 25.59 15.49
C LEU A 154 9.98 26.91 14.97
N ARG A 155 8.69 26.91 14.67
CA ARG A 155 7.93 28.08 14.24
C ARG A 155 7.29 28.76 15.45
N TYR A 156 7.43 30.08 15.55
CA TYR A 156 6.91 30.86 16.67
C TYR A 156 6.08 32.07 16.19
N HIS A 157 5.14 32.50 17.03
CA HIS A 157 4.24 33.61 16.72
C HIS A 157 4.74 34.95 17.31
N ASN A 158 5.09 34.98 18.60
CA ASN A 158 5.52 36.17 19.33
C ASN A 158 6.85 35.94 20.07
N ALA A 159 7.38 37.00 20.68
CA ALA A 159 8.65 36.97 21.42
C ALA A 159 8.59 36.09 22.68
N GLU A 160 7.43 35.97 23.33
CA GLU A 160 7.26 35.14 24.52
C GLU A 160 7.42 33.64 24.21
N ILE A 161 6.82 33.18 23.11
CA ILE A 161 7.00 31.80 22.64
C ILE A 161 8.47 31.57 22.26
N PHE A 162 9.12 32.55 21.64
CA PHE A 162 10.56 32.44 21.34
C PHE A 162 11.42 32.31 22.61
N ALA A 163 11.12 33.09 23.66
CA ALA A 163 11.78 32.98 24.95
C ALA A 163 11.53 31.61 25.60
N ASN A 164 10.29 31.11 25.53
CA ASN A 164 9.94 29.77 26.00
C ASN A 164 10.75 28.69 25.26
N ILE A 165 10.82 28.74 23.93
CA ILE A 165 11.61 27.82 23.10
C ILE A 165 13.09 27.81 23.52
N ARG A 166 13.65 28.95 23.92
CA ARG A 166 15.05 29.04 24.37
C ARG A 166 15.31 28.38 25.72
N MET A 167 14.30 28.25 26.56
CA MET A 167 14.39 27.59 27.87
C MET A 167 14.04 26.10 27.81
N MET A 168 13.43 25.63 26.72
CA MET A 168 13.01 24.24 26.58
C MET A 168 14.20 23.29 26.40
N ALA A 169 14.03 22.06 26.91
CA ALA A 169 14.98 20.99 26.67
C ALA A 169 14.97 20.56 25.19
N GLN A 170 16.11 20.04 24.73
CA GLN A 170 16.28 19.58 23.36
C GLN A 170 15.30 18.43 23.00
N SER A 171 15.05 17.50 23.92
CA SER A 171 14.10 16.39 23.72
C SER A 171 12.67 16.86 23.45
N THR A 172 12.26 17.96 24.10
CA THR A 172 10.94 18.56 23.90
C THR A 172 10.86 19.22 22.52
N THR A 173 11.92 19.93 22.11
CA THR A 173 12.03 20.52 20.77
C THR A 173 11.93 19.45 19.68
N GLU A 174 12.65 18.34 19.86
CA GLU A 174 12.60 17.19 18.96
C GLU A 174 11.20 16.56 18.90
N SER A 175 10.51 16.47 20.04
CA SER A 175 9.13 15.97 20.10
C SER A 175 8.15 16.87 19.32
N TYR A 176 8.28 18.20 19.42
CA TYR A 176 7.48 19.13 18.62
C TYR A 176 7.80 19.01 17.12
N LEU A 177 9.07 18.85 16.74
CA LEU A 177 9.46 18.59 15.35
C LEU A 177 8.91 17.25 14.85
N ALA A 178 8.84 16.22 15.71
CA ALA A 178 8.31 14.90 15.37
C ALA A 178 6.81 14.95 15.13
N ALA A 179 6.07 15.68 15.97
CA ALA A 179 4.64 15.93 15.77
C ALA A 179 4.35 16.65 14.44
N ARG A 180 5.22 17.58 14.02
CA ARG A 180 5.15 18.24 12.71
C ARG A 180 5.59 17.35 11.54
N GLY A 181 6.28 16.24 11.80
CA GLY A 181 6.91 15.41 10.78
C GLY A 181 8.19 16.00 10.17
N ALA A 182 8.87 16.92 10.87
CA ALA A 182 10.13 17.55 10.47
C ALA A 182 11.34 17.08 11.31
N HIS A 183 11.18 16.02 12.09
CA HIS A 183 12.22 15.46 12.93
C HIS A 183 13.24 14.65 12.12
N THR A 184 14.53 14.90 12.36
CA THR A 184 15.62 14.15 11.77
C THR A 184 16.22 13.21 12.80
N VAL A 185 15.97 11.91 12.67
CA VAL A 185 16.64 10.87 13.47
C VAL A 185 17.98 10.57 12.81
N LEU A 186 19.09 10.82 13.51
CA LEU A 186 20.40 10.34 13.06
C LEU A 186 20.42 8.81 13.15
N LYS A 187 20.86 8.15 12.08
CA LYS A 187 20.88 6.70 11.95
C LYS A 187 22.30 6.17 11.97
#